data_AF-A0A2G6L648-F1
#
_entry.id   AF-A0A2G6L648-F1
#
_cell.length_a   1.000
_cell.length_b   1.000
_cell.length_c   1.000
_cell.angle_alpha   90.00
_cell.angle_beta   90.00
_cell.angle_gamma   90.00
#
_symmetry.space_group_name_H-M   'P 1'
#
loop_
_entity.id
_entity.type
_entity.pdbx_description
1 polymer ?
#
loop_
_entity_poly.entity_id
_entity_poly.type
_entity_poly.pdbx_seq_one_letter_code
_entity_poly.pdbx_strand_id
1 'polypeptide(L)' 'MSETSKPTKAVALTYDGVKAPFVSASACSELAEEILQIAREHEVPVYENEQLVETLAMLGVGDEIPELL' A
#
# COMPACT_ATOMS: atom_id res chain seq x y z
N MET A 1 11.20 -24.69 -11.45
CA MET A 1 10.01 -23.89 -11.78
C MET A 1 10.26 -22.52 -11.18
N SER A 2 10.74 -21.58 -11.98
CA SER A 2 10.92 -20.19 -11.55
C SER A 2 9.66 -19.44 -11.90
N GLU A 3 8.70 -19.39 -10.98
CA GLU A 3 7.70 -18.33 -11.02
C GLU A 3 8.40 -17.09 -10.48
N THR A 4 8.91 -16.28 -11.41
CA THR A 4 9.41 -14.93 -11.16
C THR A 4 8.21 -14.11 -10.70
N SER A 5 7.85 -14.24 -9.42
CA SER A 5 6.83 -13.44 -8.77
C SER A 5 7.23 -11.98 -8.98
N LYS A 6 6.41 -11.21 -9.70
CA LYS A 6 6.58 -9.76 -9.80
C LYS A 6 6.81 -9.23 -8.37
N PRO A 7 7.71 -8.27 -8.14
CA PRO A 7 7.88 -7.72 -6.80
C PRO A 7 6.55 -7.13 -6.34
N THR A 8 5.86 -7.84 -5.46
CA THR A 8 4.58 -7.40 -4.90
C THR A 8 4.87 -6.16 -4.09
N LYS A 9 4.15 -5.07 -4.38
CA LYS A 9 4.21 -3.85 -3.60
C LYS A 9 2.90 -3.71 -2.84
N ALA A 10 2.99 -3.35 -1.57
CA ALA A 10 1.83 -3.04 -0.75
C ALA A 10 2.03 -1.66 -0.12
N VAL A 11 0.99 -0.84 -0.19
CA VAL A 11 0.95 0.48 0.42
C VAL A 11 -0.28 0.52 1.32
N ALA A 12 -0.06 0.79 2.61
CA ALA A 12 -1.12 0.99 3.58
C ALA A 12 -1.45 2.48 3.68
N LEU A 13 -2.73 2.79 3.55
CA LEU A 13 -3.24 4.16 3.64
C LEU A 13 -4.02 4.33 4.93
N THR A 14 -3.82 5.46 5.60
CA THR A 14 -4.56 5.82 6.81
C THR A 14 -5.29 7.13 6.57
N TYR A 15 -6.56 7.15 6.97
CA TYR A 15 -7.43 8.31 6.87
C TYR A 15 -8.16 8.50 8.20
N ASP A 16 -8.01 9.67 8.81
CA ASP A 16 -8.61 10.00 10.11
C ASP A 16 -9.98 10.70 9.97
N GLY A 17 -10.46 10.92 8.75
CA GLY A 17 -11.73 11.61 8.48
C GLY A 17 -11.65 13.14 8.56
N VAL A 18 -10.49 13.71 8.88
CA VAL A 18 -10.31 15.15 9.09
C VAL A 18 -9.28 15.72 8.12
N LYS A 19 -8.17 15.01 7.90
CA LYS A 19 -7.07 15.40 7.00
C LYS A 19 -7.00 14.48 5.79
N ALA A 20 -6.22 14.89 4.79
CA ALA A 20 -5.96 14.05 3.62
C ALA A 20 -5.41 12.67 4.04
N PRO A 21 -5.82 11.58 3.36
CA PRO A 21 -5.25 10.26 3.61
C PRO A 21 -3.74 10.30 3.38
N PHE A 22 -2.97 9.59 4.18
CA PHE A 22 -1.51 9.55 4.07
C PHE A 22 -1.02 8.11 3.98
N VAL A 23 0.18 7.95 3.41
CA VAL A 23 0.85 6.65 3.34
C VAL A 23 1.36 6.31 4.73
N SER A 24 0.72 5.35 5.40
CA SER A 24 1.11 4.93 6.74
C SER A 24 2.19 3.85 6.72
N ALA A 25 2.26 3.05 5.66
CA ALA A 25 3.32 2.08 5.45
C ALA A 25 3.48 1.79 3.95
N SER A 26 4.70 1.50 3.50
CA SER A 26 4.97 1.00 2.16
C SER A 26 6.02 -0.11 2.25
N ALA A 27 5.76 -1.21 1.56
CA ALA A 27 6.64 -2.37 1.55
C ALA A 27 6.68 -3.03 0.18
N CYS A 28 7.76 -3.78 -0.06
CA CYS A 28 8.00 -4.52 -1.29
C CYS A 28 8.35 -5.98 -0.96
N SER A 29 8.10 -6.87 -1.93
CA SER A 29 8.43 -8.30 -1.88
C SER A 29 7.84 -8.98 -0.63
N GLU A 30 8.66 -9.66 0.18
CA GLU A 30 8.19 -10.43 1.35
C GLU A 30 7.46 -9.55 2.38
N LEU A 31 7.93 -8.31 2.59
CA LEU A 31 7.27 -7.38 3.51
C LEU A 31 5.89 -6.93 3.01
N ALA A 32 5.67 -6.91 1.68
CA ALA A 32 4.36 -6.59 1.13
C ALA A 32 3.34 -7.70 1.42
N GLU A 33 3.78 -8.96 1.43
CA GLU A 33 2.93 -10.10 1.78
C GLU A 33 2.52 -10.07 3.25
N GLU A 34 3.43 -9.70 4.16
CA GLU A 34 3.12 -9.48 5.57
C GLU A 34 2.05 -8.39 5.76
N ILE A 35 2.17 -7.25 5.06
CA ILE A 35 1.16 -6.18 5.13
C ILE A 35 -0.20 -6.70 4.65
N LEU A 36 -0.26 -7.44 3.55
CA LEU A 36 -1.50 -8.00 3.03
C LEU A 36 -2.09 -9.05 3.96
N GLN A 37 -1.25 -9.83 4.65
CA GLN A 37 -1.70 -10.78 5.66
C GLN A 37 -2.33 -10.06 6.86
N ILE A 38 -1.65 -9.07 7.42
CA ILE A 38 -2.15 -8.26 8.54
C ILE A 38 -3.44 -7.54 8.14
N ALA A 39 -3.50 -6.97 6.93
CA ALA A 39 -4.69 -6.32 6.41
C ALA A 39 -5.88 -7.29 6.37
N ARG A 40 -5.67 -8.54 5.94
CA ARG A 40 -6.70 -9.58 5.95
C ARG A 40 -7.11 -9.99 7.36
N GLU A 41 -6.16 -10.14 8.28
CA GLU A 41 -6.43 -10.48 9.69
C GLU A 41 -7.24 -9.40 10.41
N HIS A 42 -7.01 -8.13 10.07
CA HIS A 42 -7.70 -6.98 10.65
C HIS A 42 -8.93 -6.53 9.83
N GLU A 43 -9.36 -7.32 8.84
CA GLU A 43 -10.49 -7.00 7.95
C GLU A 43 -10.37 -5.63 7.27
N VAL A 44 -9.13 -5.18 7.03
CA VAL A 44 -8.83 -3.94 6.30
C VAL A 44 -9.14 -4.14 4.81
N PRO A 45 -9.87 -3.22 4.17
CA PRO A 45 -10.16 -3.30 2.74
C PRO A 45 -8.88 -3.29 1.91
N VAL A 46 -8.63 -4.35 1.15
CA VAL A 46 -7.49 -4.47 0.24
C VAL A 46 -7.96 -4.24 -1.19
N TYR A 47 -7.31 -3.30 -1.87
CA TYR A 47 -7.54 -3.01 -3.28
C TYR A 47 -6.27 -3.29 -4.09
N GLU A 48 -6.40 -4.06 -5.17
CA GLU A 48 -5.31 -4.36 -6.08
C GLU A 48 -5.36 -3.39 -7.27
N ASN A 49 -4.37 -2.51 -7.35
CA ASN A 49 -4.22 -1.58 -8.46
C ASN A 49 -2.74 -1.28 -8.70
N GLU A 50 -2.15 -1.90 -9.72
CA GLU A 50 -0.72 -1.77 -10.02
C GLU A 50 -0.31 -0.29 -10.25
N GLN A 51 -1.08 0.49 -11.01
CA GLN A 51 -0.77 1.90 -11.30
C GLN A 51 -0.83 2.78 -10.04
N LEU A 52 -1.87 2.61 -9.22
CA LEU A 52 -2.03 3.39 -8.00
C LEU A 52 -0.93 3.04 -7.00
N VAL A 53 -0.64 1.75 -6.84
CA VAL A 53 0.43 1.27 -5.95
C VAL A 53 1.79 1.78 -6.41
N GLU A 54 2.09 1.79 -7.71
CA GLU A 54 3.33 2.39 -8.22
C GLU A 54 3.43 3.88 -7.91
N THR A 55 2.32 4.61 -8.09
CA THR A 55 2.27 6.05 -7.81
C THR A 55 2.46 6.34 -6.32
N LEU A 56 1.74 5.62 -5.47
CA LEU A 56 1.82 5.78 -4.01
C LEU A 56 3.15 5.24 -3.45
N ALA A 57 3.77 4.25 -4.09
CA ALA A 57 5.09 3.78 -3.71
C ALA A 57 6.21 4.78 -4.06
N MET A 58 5.93 5.76 -4.94
CA MET A 58 6.82 6.91 -5.10
C MET A 58 6.70 7.90 -3.95
N LEU A 59 5.58 7.90 -3.22
CA LEU A 59 5.39 8.69 -2.01
C LEU A 59 6.07 7.99 -0.82
N GLY A 60 6.69 8.78 0.05
CA GLY A 60 7.31 8.28 1.27
C GLY A 60 6.28 7.90 2.33
N VAL A 61 6.65 7.01 3.25
CA VAL A 61 5.86 6.79 4.46
C VAL A 61 5.78 8.08 5.25
N GLY A 62 4.56 8.52 5.55
CA GLY A 62 4.26 9.80 6.19
C GLY A 62 3.85 10.91 5.22
N ASP A 63 3.96 10.69 3.90
CA ASP A 63 3.51 11.67 2.91
C ASP A 63 1.98 11.63 2.78
N GLU A 64 1.39 12.83 2.75
CA GLU A 64 -0.03 13.02 2.49
C GLU A 64 -0.32 12.76 1.00
N ILE A 65 -1.37 12.00 0.73
CA ILE A 65 -1.85 11.76 -0.63
C ILE A 65 -2.58 13.03 -1.09
N PRO A 66 -2.11 13.68 -2.17
CA PRO A 66 -2.80 14.84 -2.70
C PRO A 66 -4.18 14.45 -3.22
N GLU A 67 -5.17 15.35 -3.14
CA GLU A 67 -6.54 15.15 -3.66
C GLU A 67 -6.63 14.88 -5.19
N LEU A 68 -5.49 14.86 -5.91
CA LEU A 68 -5.42 14.82 -7.37
C LEU A 68 -5.06 13.43 -7.92
N LEU A 69 -5.62 12.35 -7.36
CA LEU A 69 -5.46 10.98 -7.86
C LEU A 69 -6.79 10.37 -8.32
#